data_AF-A0A0S3SCA3-F1
#
_entry.id   AF-A0A0S3SCA3-F1
#
_cell.length_a   1.000
_cell.length_b   1.000
_cell.length_c   1.000
_cell.angle_alpha   90.00
_cell.angle_beta   90.00
_cell.angle_gamma   90.00
#
_symmetry.space_group_name_H-M   'P 1'
#
loop_
_entity.id
_entity.type
_entity.pdbx_description
1 polymer ?
#
loop_
_entity_poly.entity_id
_entity_poly.type
_entity_poly.pdbx_seq_one_letter_code
_entity_poly.pdbx_strand_id
1 'polypeptide(L)'
;MIDNPERANGYIFNVGNPDNEVSVKELAALMIKAYAKVSGAPASSMSTVNVSAEDFYGKGYDDSDRRIPDMTFITRQLAWKPRTPLDELLDVTLQYQHRTYSRAIERELSKPSN
;
A
#
# COMPACT_ATOMS: atom_id res chain seq x y z
N MET A 1 -8.45 20.35 -5.78
CA MET A 1 -7.97 21.48 -4.93
C MET A 1 -7.57 22.66 -5.79
N ILE A 2 -6.66 22.48 -6.76
CA ILE A 2 -6.26 23.54 -7.70
C ILE A 2 -7.46 24.10 -8.49
N ASP A 3 -8.40 23.25 -8.89
CA ASP A 3 -9.59 23.68 -9.64
C ASP A 3 -10.71 24.28 -8.76
N ASN A 4 -10.53 24.35 -7.43
CA ASN A 4 -11.50 24.91 -6.48
C ASN A 4 -10.75 25.74 -5.41
N PRO A 5 -9.96 26.76 -5.82
CA PRO A 5 -9.07 27.49 -4.92
C PRO A 5 -9.84 28.21 -3.80
N GLU A 6 -11.05 28.69 -4.07
CA GLU A 6 -11.92 29.36 -3.08
C GLU A 6 -12.37 28.44 -1.94
N ARG A 7 -12.40 27.12 -2.17
CA ARG A 7 -12.76 26.11 -1.16
C ARG A 7 -11.54 25.41 -0.55
N ALA A 8 -10.36 25.59 -1.14
CA ALA A 8 -9.15 24.88 -0.75
C ALA A 8 -8.09 25.77 -0.07
N ASN A 9 -7.98 27.03 -0.47
CA ASN A 9 -6.94 27.93 0.05
C ASN A 9 -7.13 28.17 1.56
N GLY A 10 -6.03 28.08 2.31
CA GLY A 10 -6.03 28.30 3.77
C GLY A 10 -6.42 27.07 4.61
N TYR A 11 -6.72 25.93 3.98
CA TYR A 11 -7.06 24.69 4.66
C TYR A 11 -5.95 23.63 4.55
N ILE A 12 -5.87 22.78 5.57
CA ILE A 12 -5.10 21.53 5.56
C ILE A 12 -6.10 20.39 5.43
N PHE A 13 -5.80 19.42 4.56
CA PHE A 13 -6.69 18.30 4.27
C PHE A 13 -6.00 16.97 4.53
N ASN A 14 -6.65 16.10 5.30
CA ASN A 14 -6.31 14.69 5.29
C ASN A 14 -6.88 14.05 4.02
N VAL A 15 -6.04 13.33 3.27
CA VAL A 15 -6.45 12.54 2.11
C VAL A 15 -6.11 11.08 2.42
N GLY A 16 -7.14 10.28 2.63
CA GLY A 16 -6.97 8.85 2.89
C GLY A 16 -8.32 8.14 2.93
N ASN A 17 -8.27 6.83 3.17
CA ASN A 17 -9.45 6.00 3.32
C ASN A 17 -9.50 5.39 4.73
N PRO A 18 -10.35 5.91 5.64
CA PRO A 18 -10.45 5.37 7.00
C PRO A 18 -11.01 3.94 7.02
N ASP A 19 -11.70 3.52 5.97
CA ASP A 19 -12.30 2.18 5.88
C ASP A 19 -11.28 1.10 5.42
N ASN A 20 -10.08 1.50 5.01
CA ASN A 20 -9.01 0.60 4.55
C ASN A 20 -7.94 0.37 5.64
N GLU A 21 -8.27 0.54 6.91
CA GLU A 21 -7.33 0.34 8.01
C GLU A 21 -6.98 -1.14 8.20
N VAL A 22 -5.68 -1.45 8.21
CA VAL A 22 -5.12 -2.76 8.53
C VAL A 22 -3.75 -2.60 9.22
N SER A 23 -3.35 -3.57 10.03
CA SER A 23 -1.96 -3.69 10.47
C SER A 23 -1.04 -4.08 9.31
N VAL A 24 0.26 -3.84 9.46
CA VAL A 24 1.27 -4.29 8.45
C VAL A 24 1.23 -5.80 8.24
N LYS A 25 0.95 -6.57 9.30
CA LYS A 25 0.83 -8.03 9.23
C LYS A 25 -0.38 -8.47 8.39
N GLU A 26 -1.52 -7.81 8.58
CA GLU A 26 -2.72 -8.07 7.78
C GLU A 26 -2.53 -7.63 6.33
N LEU A 27 -1.90 -6.48 6.10
CA LEU A 27 -1.54 -6.03 4.76
C LEU A 27 -0.68 -7.08 4.04
N ALA A 28 0.34 -7.62 4.70
CA ALA A 28 1.18 -8.68 4.14
C ALA A 28 0.37 -9.92 3.76
N ALA A 29 -0.55 -10.36 4.62
CA ALA A 29 -1.43 -11.49 4.33
C ALA A 29 -2.36 -11.23 3.13
N LEU A 30 -2.95 -10.03 3.05
CA LEU A 30 -3.79 -9.61 1.92
C LEU A 30 -2.99 -9.55 0.62
N MET A 31 -1.77 -9.03 0.67
CA MET A 31 -0.87 -8.97 -0.48
C MET A 31 -0.46 -10.35 -0.96
N ILE A 32 -0.13 -11.30 -0.07
CA ILE A 32 0.17 -12.69 -0.44
C ILE A 32 -1.02 -13.32 -1.16
N LYS A 33 -2.24 -13.15 -0.62
CA LYS A 33 -3.46 -13.67 -1.23
C LYS A 33 -3.72 -13.06 -2.61
N ALA A 34 -3.62 -11.73 -2.72
CA ALA A 34 -3.82 -11.03 -3.99
C ALA A 34 -2.74 -11.41 -5.02
N TYR A 35 -1.47 -11.48 -4.61
CA TYR A 35 -0.37 -11.81 -5.50
C TYR A 35 -0.41 -13.27 -5.97
N ALA A 36 -0.86 -14.21 -5.14
CA ALA A 36 -1.09 -15.59 -5.56
C ALA A 36 -2.10 -15.66 -6.72
N LYS A 37 -3.19 -14.88 -6.64
CA LYS A 37 -4.18 -14.75 -7.74
C LYS A 37 -3.53 -14.13 -8.99
N VAL A 38 -2.73 -13.09 -8.84
CA VAL A 38 -2.12 -12.35 -9.96
C VAL A 38 -1.02 -13.13 -10.68
N SER A 39 -0.15 -13.81 -9.92
CA SER A 39 1.01 -14.53 -10.45
C SER A 39 0.70 -15.97 -10.84
N GLY A 40 -0.38 -16.56 -10.32
CA GLY A 40 -0.68 -17.99 -10.43
C GLY A 40 0.17 -18.87 -9.51
N ALA A 41 1.09 -18.29 -8.74
CA ALA A 41 1.86 -19.02 -7.74
C ALA A 41 0.98 -19.38 -6.52
N PRO A 42 1.20 -20.55 -5.89
CA PRO A 42 0.44 -20.91 -4.71
C PRO A 42 0.78 -19.99 -3.53
N ALA A 43 -0.23 -19.52 -2.79
CA ALA A 43 0.00 -18.66 -1.62
C ALA A 43 0.95 -19.30 -0.59
N SER A 44 0.97 -20.63 -0.50
CA SER A 44 1.85 -21.40 0.39
C SER A 44 3.34 -21.30 0.05
N SER A 45 3.71 -20.81 -1.14
CA SER A 45 5.12 -20.55 -1.49
C SER A 45 5.61 -19.19 -1.02
N MET A 46 4.77 -18.41 -0.33
CA MET A 46 5.09 -17.08 0.19
C MET A 46 4.84 -17.04 1.69
N SER A 47 5.73 -16.38 2.42
CA SER A 47 5.67 -16.31 3.88
C SER A 47 6.16 -14.96 4.39
N THR A 48 5.72 -14.60 5.59
CA THR A 48 6.23 -13.45 6.33
C THR A 48 7.27 -13.89 7.36
N VAL A 49 8.28 -13.07 7.58
CA VAL A 49 9.23 -13.23 8.69
C VAL A 49 9.23 -11.96 9.54
N ASN A 50 9.36 -12.11 10.86
CA ASN A 50 9.52 -10.97 11.75
C ASN A 50 10.99 -10.53 11.71
N VAL A 51 11.22 -9.24 11.53
CA VAL A 51 12.53 -8.61 11.57
C VAL A 51 12.45 -7.47 12.59
N SER A 52 13.51 -7.26 13.38
CA SER A 52 13.52 -6.15 14.33
C SER A 52 13.55 -4.82 13.58
N ALA A 53 12.97 -3.77 14.18
CA ALA A 53 13.00 -2.44 13.58
C ALA A 53 14.44 -1.91 13.46
N GLU A 54 15.34 -2.27 14.39
CA GLU A 54 16.76 -1.88 14.33
C GLU A 54 17.48 -2.58 13.16
N ASP A 55 17.19 -3.87 12.91
CA ASP A 55 17.80 -4.58 11.77
C ASP A 55 17.27 -4.06 10.42
N PHE A 56 15.98 -3.70 10.36
CA PHE A 56 15.34 -3.26 9.12
C PHE A 56 15.55 -1.77 8.81
N TYR A 57 15.37 -0.90 9.81
CA TYR A 57 15.44 0.56 9.67
C TYR A 57 16.68 1.21 10.31
N GLY A 58 17.35 0.52 11.23
CA GLY A 58 18.50 1.05 11.97
C GLY A 58 18.16 1.61 13.35
N LYS A 59 19.20 1.92 14.12
CA LYS A 59 19.10 2.44 15.48
C LYS A 59 18.42 3.83 15.49
N GLY A 60 17.50 4.01 16.43
CA GLY A 60 16.77 5.27 16.63
C GLY A 60 15.53 5.43 15.75
N TYR A 61 15.11 4.36 15.06
CA TYR A 61 13.82 4.32 14.39
C TYR A 61 12.67 4.36 15.39
N ASP A 62 11.64 5.14 15.06
CA ASP A 62 10.37 5.24 15.77
C ASP A 62 9.26 5.41 14.74
N ASP A 63 8.06 4.90 15.03
CA ASP A 63 6.94 4.92 14.07
C ASP A 63 5.61 5.25 14.76
N SER A 64 4.65 5.71 13.95
CA SER A 64 3.29 5.93 14.42
C SER A 64 2.53 4.60 14.53
N ASP A 65 1.89 4.38 15.66
CA ASP A 65 1.16 3.16 15.96
C ASP A 65 -0.14 3.02 15.16
N ARG A 66 -0.81 4.14 14.84
CA ARG A 66 -2.08 4.13 14.10
C ARG A 66 -2.28 5.44 13.34
N ARG A 67 -2.84 5.37 12.13
CA ARG A 67 -3.18 6.55 11.32
C ARG A 67 -4.57 6.41 10.72
N ILE A 68 -5.55 7.14 11.28
CA ILE A 68 -6.89 7.26 10.72
C ILE A 68 -7.13 8.73 10.34
N PRO A 69 -7.38 9.02 9.06
CA PRO A 69 -7.64 10.39 8.63
C PRO A 69 -9.04 10.84 9.06
N ASP A 70 -9.15 12.00 9.72
CA ASP A 70 -10.44 12.68 9.83
C ASP A 70 -10.85 13.25 8.47
N MET A 71 -12.00 12.80 7.98
CA MET A 71 -12.54 13.11 6.66
C MET A 71 -13.50 14.30 6.65
N THR A 72 -13.76 14.93 7.81
CA THR A 72 -14.75 16.00 7.97
C THR A 72 -14.47 17.18 7.04
N PHE A 73 -13.23 17.70 7.05
CA PHE A 73 -12.88 18.89 6.29
C PHE A 73 -12.91 18.65 4.78
N ILE A 74 -12.29 17.58 4.30
CA ILE A 74 -12.22 17.32 2.86
C ILE A 74 -13.59 16.95 2.28
N THR A 75 -14.44 16.25 3.03
CA THR A 75 -15.81 15.95 2.62
C THR A 75 -16.64 17.22 2.55
N ARG A 76 -16.55 18.11 3.55
CA ARG A 76 -17.30 19.38 3.55
C ARG A 76 -16.82 20.33 2.45
N GLN A 77 -15.52 20.51 2.33
CA GLN A 77 -14.94 21.51 1.44
C GLN A 77 -14.88 21.06 -0.01
N LEU A 78 -14.70 19.78 -0.29
CA LEU A 78 -14.48 19.31 -1.66
C LEU A 78 -15.48 18.23 -2.09
N ALA A 79 -16.40 17.82 -1.22
CA ALA A 79 -17.31 16.68 -1.46
C ALA A 79 -16.56 15.39 -1.86
N TRP A 80 -15.28 15.29 -1.52
CA TRP A 80 -14.44 14.17 -1.87
C TRP A 80 -14.58 13.05 -0.85
N LYS A 81 -14.69 11.82 -1.34
CA LYS A 81 -14.64 10.59 -0.55
C LYS A 81 -13.86 9.53 -1.33
N PRO A 82 -13.03 8.73 -0.65
CA PRO A 82 -12.39 7.57 -1.26
C PRO A 82 -13.46 6.54 -1.65
N ARG A 83 -13.25 5.82 -2.76
CA ARG A 83 -14.23 4.86 -3.29
C ARG A 83 -13.68 3.46 -3.47
N THR A 84 -12.35 3.32 -3.59
CA THR A 84 -11.69 2.04 -3.89
C THR A 84 -11.35 1.32 -2.58
N PRO A 85 -11.92 0.14 -2.33
CA PRO A 85 -11.56 -0.71 -1.20
C PRO A 85 -10.12 -1.25 -1.30
N LEU A 86 -9.57 -1.70 -0.17
CA LEU A 86 -8.18 -2.17 -0.09
C LEU A 86 -7.89 -3.41 -0.95
N ASP A 87 -8.81 -4.35 -1.06
CA ASP A 87 -8.62 -5.55 -1.87
C ASP A 87 -8.59 -5.22 -3.37
N GLU A 88 -9.48 -4.34 -3.84
CA GLU A 88 -9.51 -3.85 -5.22
C GLU A 88 -8.22 -3.09 -5.57
N LEU A 89 -7.78 -2.15 -4.72
CA LEU A 89 -6.56 -1.38 -5.00
C LEU A 89 -5.32 -2.28 -5.03
N LEU A 90 -5.27 -3.32 -4.19
CA LEU A 90 -4.16 -4.28 -4.18
C LEU A 90 -4.17 -5.14 -5.44
N ASP A 91 -5.32 -5.62 -5.91
CA ASP A 91 -5.42 -6.41 -7.15
C ASP A 91 -4.90 -5.60 -8.34
N VAL A 92 -5.38 -4.36 -8.51
CA VAL A 92 -4.93 -3.47 -9.61
C VAL A 92 -3.44 -3.18 -9.52
N THR A 93 -2.95 -2.81 -8.34
CA THR A 93 -1.54 -2.45 -8.15
C THR A 93 -0.62 -3.64 -8.40
N LEU A 94 -0.96 -4.81 -7.84
CA LEU A 94 -0.13 -6.01 -7.97
C LEU A 94 -0.16 -6.59 -9.40
N GLN A 95 -1.27 -6.45 -10.12
CA GLN A 95 -1.31 -6.77 -11.56
C GLN A 95 -0.31 -5.91 -12.34
N TYR A 96 -0.27 -4.61 -12.08
CA TYR A 96 0.70 -3.72 -12.70
C TYR A 96 2.14 -4.10 -12.32
N GLN A 97 2.40 -4.33 -11.04
CA GLN A 97 3.73 -4.73 -10.55
C GLN A 97 4.19 -6.04 -11.20
N HIS A 98 3.34 -7.07 -11.20
CA HIS A 98 3.65 -8.37 -11.81
C HIS A 98 3.94 -8.23 -13.30
N ARG A 99 3.06 -7.54 -14.06
CA ARG A 99 3.25 -7.32 -15.49
C ARG A 99 4.55 -6.57 -15.81
N THR A 100 4.92 -5.61 -14.96
CA THR A 100 6.07 -4.73 -15.20
C THR A 100 7.39 -5.40 -14.84
N TYR A 101 7.44 -6.15 -13.73
CA TYR A 101 8.71 -6.57 -13.14
C TYR A 101 9.00 -8.07 -13.22
N SER A 102 8.01 -8.96 -13.39
CA SER A 102 8.23 -10.41 -13.28
C SER A 102 9.34 -10.93 -14.21
N ARG A 103 9.25 -10.61 -15.51
CA ARG A 103 10.26 -11.00 -16.52
C ARG A 103 11.64 -10.39 -16.26
N ALA A 104 11.68 -9.16 -15.74
CA ALA A 104 12.94 -8.49 -15.45
C ALA A 104 13.67 -9.18 -14.30
N ILE A 105 12.92 -9.57 -13.27
CA ILE A 105 13.43 -10.31 -12.11
C ILE A 105 13.85 -11.73 -12.51
N GLU A 106 13.02 -12.45 -13.27
CA GLU A 106 13.36 -13.79 -13.78
C GLU A 106 14.70 -13.79 -14.54
N ARG A 107 14.90 -12.80 -15.41
CA ARG A 107 16.15 -12.65 -16.14
C ARG A 107 17.33 -12.40 -15.22
N GLU A 108 17.17 -11.55 -14.21
CA GLU A 108 18.25 -11.23 -13.28
C GLU A 108 18.64 -12.46 -12.44
N LEU A 109 17.65 -13.18 -11.91
CA LEU A 109 17.86 -14.38 -11.10
C LEU A 109 18.43 -15.56 -11.90
N SER A 110 18.24 -15.57 -13.23
CA SER A 110 18.82 -16.58 -14.12
C SER A 110 20.31 -16.36 -14.44
N LYS A 111 20.88 -15.22 -14.06
CA LYS A 111 22.30 -14.95 -14.28
C LYS A 111 23.14 -15.80 -13.32
N PRO A 112 24.26 -16.38 -13.78
CA PRO A 112 25.18 -17.08 -12.89
C PRO A 112 25.77 -16.11 -11.86
N SER A 113 25.82 -16.54 -10.59
CA SER A 113 26.52 -15.81 -9.53
C SER A 113 28.00 -15.72 -9.88
N ASN A 114 28.56 -14.52 -9.90
CA ASN A 114 30.02 -14.30 -9.93
C ASN A 114 30.66 -14.63 -8.59
#